data_AF-A0A9D4Q575-F1
#
_entry.id   AF-A0A9D4Q575-F1
#
_cell.length_a   1.000
_cell.length_b   1.000
_cell.length_c   1.000
_cell.angle_alpha   90.00
_cell.angle_beta   90.00
_cell.angle_gamma   90.00
#
_symmetry.space_group_name_H-M   'P 1'
#
loop_
_entity.id
_entity.type
_entity.pdbx_description
1 polymer ?
#
loop_
_entity_poly.entity_id
_entity_poly.type
_entity_poly.pdbx_seq_one_letter_code
_entity_poly.pdbx_strand_id
1 'polypeptide(L)'
;MREIKFNTTSRCLEPLVGTPRETSWYPEVEGCGIGCRHPLLTEDERTSMRTFVGVIVALATVACLFAVLTFLIGWHESRHYPNVMVFYMNLCLLLMCVGWLAQFLPGAREDITCRRDGTLRSGEPSSGENLSCVAIFFLCYYFLLAALCWLVLLAYAWEHRLQQSSSSSSSLLQAKAAYFHLVAWSVPFVLFIIVMALGLVGASFHSISMSDCSL
;
A
#
# COMPACT_ATOMS: atom_id res chain seq x y z
N MET A 1 -36.04 -11.01 -45.04
CA MET A 1 -34.89 -10.11 -44.74
C MET A 1 -33.81 -10.95 -44.10
N ARG A 2 -32.66 -11.08 -44.75
CA ARG A 2 -31.50 -11.81 -44.21
C ARG A 2 -30.70 -10.77 -43.43
N GLU A 3 -30.61 -10.91 -42.11
CA GLU A 3 -29.83 -9.97 -41.29
C GLU A 3 -28.37 -10.02 -41.74
N ILE A 4 -27.86 -8.89 -42.22
CA ILE A 4 -26.47 -8.73 -42.62
C ILE A 4 -25.68 -8.62 -41.30
N LYS A 5 -25.04 -9.72 -40.91
CA LYS A 5 -24.10 -9.72 -39.78
C LYS A 5 -22.80 -9.08 -40.25
N PHE A 6 -22.57 -7.84 -39.83
CA PHE A 6 -21.29 -7.17 -40.03
C PHE A 6 -20.24 -7.81 -39.12
N ASN A 7 -19.38 -8.65 -39.68
CA ASN A 7 -18.22 -9.22 -38.99
C ASN A 7 -17.05 -8.23 -39.01
N THR A 8 -17.29 -7.01 -38.52
CA THR A 8 -16.25 -5.98 -38.40
C THR A 8 -15.54 -6.20 -37.07
N THR A 9 -14.36 -6.80 -37.10
CA THR A 9 -13.52 -6.92 -35.89
C THR A 9 -12.90 -5.56 -35.61
N SER A 10 -13.46 -4.79 -34.68
CA SER A 10 -12.80 -3.60 -34.17
C SER A 10 -11.50 -4.00 -33.47
N ARG A 11 -10.42 -3.28 -33.74
CA ARG A 11 -9.14 -3.46 -33.05
C ARG A 11 -8.85 -2.20 -32.25
N CYS A 12 -8.55 -2.36 -30.97
CA CYS A 12 -8.04 -1.26 -30.16
C CYS A 12 -6.61 -0.92 -30.60
N LEU A 13 -6.30 0.37 -30.70
CA LEU A 13 -4.95 0.86 -30.96
C LEU A 13 -4.15 0.83 -29.65
N GLU A 14 -2.88 0.45 -29.70
CA GLU A 14 -2.00 0.60 -28.53
C GLU A 14 -2.01 2.07 -28.08
N PRO A 15 -2.10 2.35 -26.75
CA PRO A 15 -1.94 1.45 -25.61
C PRO A 15 -3.24 0.79 -25.08
N LEU A 16 -4.35 0.91 -25.82
CA LEU A 16 -5.65 0.38 -25.42
C LEU A 16 -5.78 -1.11 -25.76
N VAL A 17 -6.46 -1.86 -24.89
CA VAL A 17 -6.76 -3.29 -25.05
C VAL A 17 -8.26 -3.51 -25.04
N GLY A 18 -8.74 -4.47 -25.82
CA GLY A 18 -10.17 -4.78 -25.89
C GLY A 18 -10.66 -5.37 -24.57
N THR A 19 -11.75 -4.83 -24.02
CA THR A 19 -12.37 -5.35 -22.80
C THR A 19 -13.90 -5.40 -22.93
N PRO A 20 -14.54 -6.51 -22.53
CA PRO A 20 -15.99 -6.61 -22.49
C PRO A 20 -16.60 -5.87 -21.27
N ARG A 21 -15.78 -5.31 -20.37
CA ARG A 21 -16.24 -4.71 -19.11
C ARG A 21 -16.38 -3.19 -19.25
N GLU A 22 -17.62 -2.70 -19.14
CA GLU A 22 -17.95 -1.27 -19.27
C GLU A 22 -17.21 -0.38 -18.25
N THR A 23 -17.00 -0.87 -17.03
CA THR A 23 -16.30 -0.12 -15.97
C THR A 23 -14.81 0.12 -16.26
N SER A 24 -14.25 -0.59 -17.24
CA SER A 24 -12.83 -0.49 -17.62
C SER A 24 -12.62 0.26 -18.94
N TRP A 25 -13.69 0.78 -19.56
CA TRP A 25 -13.59 1.51 -20.81
C TRP A 25 -12.87 2.84 -20.64
N TYR A 26 -12.02 3.18 -21.61
CA TYR A 26 -11.41 4.49 -21.69
C TYR A 26 -12.49 5.53 -22.05
N PRO A 27 -12.46 6.74 -21.47
CA PRO A 27 -13.39 7.79 -21.86
C PRO A 27 -13.40 7.95 -23.38
N GLU A 28 -14.59 7.97 -23.98
CA GLU A 28 -14.81 8.16 -25.42
C GLU A 28 -14.51 6.95 -26.34
N VAL A 29 -14.00 5.82 -25.83
CA VAL A 29 -13.73 4.62 -26.63
C VAL A 29 -14.40 3.37 -26.04
N GLU A 30 -15.59 3.05 -26.55
CA GLU A 30 -16.34 1.85 -26.14
C GLU A 30 -15.62 0.57 -26.55
N GLY A 31 -15.62 -0.43 -25.65
CA GLY A 31 -15.01 -1.74 -25.88
C GLY A 31 -13.49 -1.79 -25.73
N CYS A 32 -12.83 -0.66 -25.46
CA CYS A 32 -11.38 -0.59 -25.26
C CYS A 32 -11.06 0.05 -23.90
N GLY A 33 -10.13 -0.55 -23.15
CA GLY A 33 -9.64 -0.05 -21.86
C GLY A 33 -8.13 0.17 -21.87
N ILE A 34 -7.62 0.87 -20.86
CA ILE A 34 -6.17 1.09 -20.73
C ILE A 34 -5.49 -0.26 -20.42
N GLY A 35 -4.48 -0.62 -21.22
CA GLY A 35 -3.68 -1.81 -20.99
C GLY A 35 -2.84 -1.73 -19.72
N CYS A 36 -2.49 -2.88 -19.16
CA CYS A 36 -1.69 -2.95 -17.93
C CYS A 36 -0.20 -2.54 -18.11
N ARG A 37 0.30 -2.40 -19.35
CA ARG A 37 1.66 -1.91 -19.61
C ARG A 37 1.69 -0.39 -19.60
N HIS A 38 2.70 0.18 -18.94
CA HIS A 38 2.87 1.62 -18.81
C HIS A 38 3.15 2.23 -20.20
N PRO A 39 2.35 3.18 -20.69
CA PRO A 39 2.48 3.69 -22.05
C PRO A 39 3.55 4.78 -22.21
N LEU A 40 4.08 5.34 -21.11
CA LEU A 40 4.94 6.53 -21.14
C LEU A 40 6.41 6.28 -20.77
N LEU A 41 6.72 5.17 -20.08
CA LEU A 41 8.07 4.84 -19.66
C LEU A 41 8.70 3.78 -20.56
N THR A 42 9.97 3.97 -20.92
CA THR A 42 10.74 2.91 -21.57
C THR A 42 11.03 1.76 -20.59
N GLU A 43 11.22 0.54 -21.09
CA GLU A 43 11.48 -0.64 -20.25
C GLU A 43 12.77 -0.51 -19.42
N ASP A 44 13.76 0.24 -19.93
CA ASP A 44 15.02 0.51 -19.24
C ASP A 44 14.84 1.44 -18.04
N GLU A 45 14.09 2.55 -18.20
CA GLU A 45 13.75 3.47 -17.10
C GLU A 45 12.94 2.77 -16.02
N ARG A 46 11.99 1.93 -16.41
CA ARG A 46 11.16 1.12 -15.50
C ARG A 46 12.00 0.14 -14.69
N THR A 47 12.96 -0.53 -15.34
CA THR A 47 13.85 -1.50 -14.67
C THR A 47 14.81 -0.82 -13.71
N SER A 48 15.33 0.36 -14.06
CA SER A 48 16.18 1.17 -13.19
C SER A 48 15.44 1.60 -11.92
N MET A 49 14.25 2.20 -12.07
CA MET A 49 13.43 2.63 -10.94
C MET A 49 13.03 1.45 -10.05
N ARG A 50 12.63 0.32 -10.63
CA ARG A 50 12.28 -0.90 -9.87
C ARG A 50 13.47 -1.42 -9.07
N THR A 51 14.66 -1.48 -9.69
CA THR A 51 15.87 -1.94 -8.99
C THR A 51 16.23 -1.01 -7.85
N PHE A 52 16.18 0.30 -8.06
CA PHE A 52 16.43 1.30 -7.03
C PHE A 52 15.47 1.16 -5.83
N VAL A 53 14.16 1.13 -6.09
CA VAL A 53 13.14 0.95 -5.04
C VAL A 53 13.32 -0.40 -4.34
N GLY A 54 13.57 -1.47 -5.08
CA GLY A 54 13.78 -2.80 -4.52
C GLY A 54 14.96 -2.87 -3.57
N VAL A 55 16.09 -2.23 -3.92
CA VAL A 55 17.27 -2.15 -3.04
C VAL A 55 16.95 -1.37 -1.76
N ILE A 56 16.28 -0.22 -1.86
CA ILE A 56 15.92 0.60 -0.69
C ILE A 56 14.98 -0.17 0.24
N VAL A 57 13.92 -0.77 -0.31
CA VAL A 57 12.94 -1.53 0.48
C VAL A 57 13.59 -2.75 1.12
N ALA A 58 14.50 -3.45 0.42
CA ALA A 58 15.23 -4.58 1.00
C ALA A 58 16.10 -4.16 2.20
N LEU A 59 16.86 -3.06 2.07
CA LEU A 59 17.66 -2.52 3.16
C LEU A 59 16.79 -2.09 4.36
N ALA A 60 15.68 -1.39 4.08
CA ALA A 60 14.72 -0.99 5.10
C ALA A 60 14.08 -2.21 5.80
N THR A 61 13.77 -3.26 5.06
CA THR A 61 13.22 -4.52 5.59
C THR A 61 14.19 -5.17 6.57
N VAL A 62 15.47 -5.29 6.18
CA VAL A 62 16.50 -5.87 7.05
C VAL A 62 16.68 -5.04 8.32
N ALA A 63 16.71 -3.71 8.21
CA ALA A 63 16.82 -2.82 9.35
C ALA A 63 15.62 -2.91 10.30
N CYS A 64 14.39 -2.89 9.77
CA CYS A 64 13.16 -3.00 10.57
C CYS A 64 13.04 -4.38 11.21
N LEU A 65 13.39 -5.45 10.49
CA LEU A 65 13.40 -6.80 11.00
C LEU A 65 14.39 -6.94 12.16
N PHE A 66 15.61 -6.43 12.00
CA PHE A 66 16.60 -6.42 13.07
C PHE A 66 16.10 -5.66 14.31
N ALA A 67 15.48 -4.49 14.13
CA ALA A 67 14.90 -3.72 15.22
C ALA A 67 13.80 -4.51 15.95
N VAL A 68 12.82 -5.06 15.21
CA VAL A 68 11.72 -5.86 15.77
C VAL A 68 12.25 -7.07 16.53
N LEU A 69 13.19 -7.82 15.96
CA LEU A 69 13.79 -8.99 16.63
C LEU A 69 14.53 -8.59 17.91
N THR A 70 15.27 -7.49 17.89
CA THR A 70 15.96 -6.96 19.08
C THR A 70 14.97 -6.66 20.21
N PHE A 71 13.86 -6.00 19.89
CA PHE A 71 12.79 -5.72 20.86
C PHE A 71 12.10 -6.98 21.37
N LEU A 72 11.92 -8.01 20.54
CA LEU A 72 11.32 -9.28 20.95
C LEU A 72 12.23 -10.07 21.89
N ILE A 73 13.55 -10.12 21.62
CA ILE A 73 14.53 -10.77 22.49
C ILE A 73 14.58 -10.06 23.84
N GLY A 74 14.61 -8.72 23.84
CA GLY A 74 14.64 -7.87 25.03
C GLY A 74 13.26 -7.43 25.54
N TRP A 75 12.19 -8.18 25.28
CA TRP A 75 10.81 -7.69 25.51
C TRP A 75 10.54 -7.32 26.97
N HIS A 76 11.04 -8.11 27.91
CA HIS A 76 10.83 -7.89 29.34
C HIS A 76 11.30 -6.49 29.79
N GLU A 77 12.44 -6.02 29.28
CA GLU A 77 12.99 -4.70 29.59
C GLU A 77 12.33 -3.62 28.72
N SER A 78 12.06 -3.94 27.45
CA SER A 78 11.61 -2.98 26.44
C SER A 78 10.11 -2.67 26.46
N ARG A 79 9.30 -3.41 27.22
CA ARG A 79 7.84 -3.25 27.33
C ARG A 79 7.38 -1.93 27.99
N HIS A 80 8.31 -1.12 28.46
CA HIS A 80 8.01 0.15 29.13
C HIS A 80 7.85 1.27 28.10
N TYR A 81 6.87 2.15 28.30
CA TYR A 81 6.71 3.31 27.41
C TYR A 81 7.88 4.27 27.58
N PRO A 82 8.36 4.87 26.47
CA PRO A 82 7.85 4.83 25.10
C PRO A 82 8.55 3.83 24.18
N ASN A 83 9.39 2.92 24.70
CA ASN A 83 10.11 1.94 23.87
C ASN A 83 9.14 1.05 23.06
N VAL A 84 7.98 0.73 23.64
CA VAL A 84 6.87 0.06 22.96
C VAL A 84 6.36 0.81 21.73
N MET A 85 6.37 2.16 21.73
CA MET A 85 5.98 2.96 20.57
C MET A 85 6.96 2.75 19.40
N VAL A 86 8.27 2.70 19.70
CA VAL A 86 9.32 2.42 18.71
C VAL A 86 9.15 1.01 18.14
N PHE A 87 8.82 0.02 18.98
CA PHE A 87 8.52 -1.33 18.52
C PHE A 87 7.37 -1.36 17.51
N TYR A 88 6.21 -0.77 17.84
CA TYR A 88 5.06 -0.78 16.93
C TYR A 88 5.33 0.00 15.64
N MET A 89 6.06 1.12 15.71
CA MET A 89 6.48 1.86 14.52
C MET A 89 7.30 0.97 13.57
N ASN A 90 8.33 0.28 14.08
CA ASN A 90 9.16 -0.61 13.27
C ASN A 90 8.38 -1.83 12.75
N LEU A 91 7.45 -2.37 13.54
CA LEU A 91 6.57 -3.46 13.11
C LEU A 91 5.67 -3.04 11.94
N CYS A 92 5.09 -1.84 12.01
CA CYS A 92 4.27 -1.30 10.92
C CYS A 92 5.11 -1.07 9.66
N LEU A 93 6.31 -0.49 9.79
CA LEU A 93 7.23 -0.30 8.66
C LEU A 93 7.67 -1.63 8.03
N LEU A 94 7.88 -2.67 8.84
CA LEU A 94 8.20 -4.00 8.35
C LEU A 94 7.06 -4.59 7.50
N LEU A 95 5.81 -4.51 7.99
CA LEU A 95 4.63 -5.00 7.26
C LEU A 95 4.38 -4.22 5.96
N MET A 96 4.59 -2.91 5.98
CA MET A 96 4.58 -2.07 4.78
C MET A 96 5.64 -2.51 3.77
N CYS A 97 6.87 -2.79 4.22
CA CYS A 97 7.93 -3.28 3.33
C CYS A 97 7.60 -4.65 2.72
N VAL A 98 6.94 -5.54 3.47
CA VAL A 98 6.43 -6.82 2.93
C VAL A 98 5.44 -6.58 1.79
N GLY A 99 4.51 -5.62 1.94
CA GLY A 99 3.62 -5.21 0.85
C GLY A 99 4.37 -4.74 -0.39
N TRP A 100 5.38 -3.89 -0.22
CA TRP A 100 6.24 -3.41 -1.31
C TRP A 100 7.07 -4.50 -1.98
N LEU A 101 7.50 -5.53 -1.24
CA LEU A 101 8.28 -6.65 -1.76
C LEU A 101 7.43 -7.67 -2.53
N ALA A 102 6.11 -7.69 -2.31
CA ALA A 102 5.23 -8.67 -2.95
C ALA A 102 5.30 -8.64 -4.48
N GLN A 103 5.50 -7.47 -5.10
CA GLN A 103 5.62 -7.31 -6.55
C GLN A 103 6.88 -7.95 -7.16
N PHE A 104 7.89 -8.30 -6.35
CA PHE A 104 9.11 -8.98 -6.81
C PHE A 104 8.95 -10.50 -6.87
N LEU A 105 7.85 -11.05 -6.35
CA LEU A 105 7.53 -12.45 -6.52
C LEU A 105 7.14 -12.72 -7.99
N PRO A 106 7.58 -13.85 -8.57
CA PRO A 106 7.33 -14.16 -9.97
C PRO A 106 5.82 -14.28 -10.24
N GLY A 107 5.31 -13.48 -11.18
CA GLY A 107 3.89 -13.43 -11.56
C GLY A 107 2.97 -12.66 -10.60
N ALA A 108 3.47 -12.21 -9.45
CA ALA A 108 2.65 -11.49 -8.49
C ALA A 108 2.31 -10.08 -8.98
N ARG A 109 3.21 -9.41 -9.69
CA ARG A 109 2.96 -8.06 -10.22
C ARG A 109 1.77 -8.06 -11.17
N GLU A 110 1.75 -8.97 -12.13
CA GLU A 110 0.66 -9.10 -13.08
C GLU A 110 -0.65 -9.45 -12.36
N ASP A 111 -0.61 -10.34 -11.37
CA ASP A 111 -1.79 -10.69 -10.57
C ASP A 111 -2.29 -9.54 -9.67
N ILE A 112 -1.41 -8.62 -9.25
CA ILE A 112 -1.74 -7.47 -8.41
C ILE A 112 -2.29 -6.32 -9.26
N THR A 113 -1.60 -5.92 -10.33
CA THR A 113 -1.89 -4.69 -11.09
C THR A 113 -2.81 -4.90 -12.28
N CYS A 114 -2.84 -6.10 -12.86
CA CYS A 114 -3.63 -6.39 -14.06
C CYS A 114 -4.93 -7.13 -13.71
N ARG A 115 -6.00 -6.80 -14.43
CA ARG A 115 -7.20 -7.66 -14.50
C ARG A 115 -6.95 -8.82 -15.46
N ARG A 116 -7.81 -9.85 -15.38
CA ARG A 116 -7.73 -11.03 -16.28
C ARG A 116 -7.92 -10.71 -17.76
N ASP A 117 -8.58 -9.58 -18.08
CA ASP A 117 -8.80 -9.09 -19.45
C ASP A 117 -7.61 -8.27 -19.99
N GLY A 118 -6.53 -8.12 -19.21
CA GLY A 118 -5.34 -7.37 -19.60
C GLY A 118 -5.43 -5.85 -19.37
N THR A 119 -6.55 -5.36 -18.85
CA THR A 119 -6.70 -3.96 -18.44
C THR A 119 -6.04 -3.69 -17.09
N LEU A 120 -5.67 -2.43 -16.85
CA LEU A 120 -5.19 -1.98 -15.55
C LEU A 120 -6.32 -2.04 -14.50
N ARG A 121 -6.00 -2.45 -13.26
CA ARG A 121 -6.99 -2.40 -12.18
C ARG A 121 -7.31 -0.95 -11.78
N SER A 122 -8.59 -0.65 -11.69
CA SER A 122 -9.12 0.63 -11.22
C SER A 122 -10.46 0.39 -10.52
N GLY A 123 -10.77 1.17 -9.48
CA GLY A 123 -12.06 1.09 -8.79
C GLY A 123 -12.25 -0.19 -7.97
N GLU A 124 -11.20 -0.64 -7.27
CA GLU A 124 -11.29 -1.82 -6.39
C GLU A 124 -12.00 -1.47 -5.07
N PRO A 125 -12.80 -2.39 -4.48
CA PRO A 125 -12.95 -3.81 -4.81
C PRO A 125 -13.96 -4.09 -5.94
N SER A 126 -13.55 -4.86 -6.94
CA SER A 126 -14.39 -5.24 -8.08
C SER A 126 -14.87 -6.69 -7.99
N SER A 127 -16.14 -6.94 -8.33
CA SER A 127 -16.69 -8.31 -8.31
C SER A 127 -16.04 -9.19 -9.39
N GLY A 128 -15.68 -10.42 -8.98
CA GLY A 128 -15.11 -11.46 -9.86
C GLY A 128 -13.59 -11.41 -10.07
N GLU A 129 -12.90 -10.45 -9.48
CA GLU A 129 -11.43 -10.31 -9.53
C GLU A 129 -10.75 -10.75 -8.22
N ASN A 130 -9.43 -10.99 -8.28
CA ASN A 130 -8.65 -11.37 -7.10
C ASN A 130 -8.49 -10.18 -6.14
N LEU A 131 -8.55 -10.45 -4.83
CA LEU A 131 -8.36 -9.42 -3.79
C LEU A 131 -6.88 -9.05 -3.56
N SER A 132 -5.97 -9.53 -4.42
CA SER A 132 -4.53 -9.29 -4.33
C SER A 132 -4.20 -7.80 -4.26
N CYS A 133 -4.83 -6.98 -5.10
CA CYS A 133 -4.69 -5.51 -5.09
C CYS A 133 -5.09 -4.92 -3.73
N VAL A 134 -6.30 -5.23 -3.25
CA VAL A 134 -6.81 -4.72 -1.97
C VAL A 134 -5.93 -5.14 -0.79
N ALA A 135 -5.40 -6.37 -0.82
CA ALA A 135 -4.49 -6.87 0.22
C ALA A 135 -3.16 -6.10 0.25
N ILE A 136 -2.54 -5.86 -0.91
CA ILE A 136 -1.30 -5.06 -0.99
C ILE A 136 -1.57 -3.60 -0.64
N PHE A 137 -2.68 -3.04 -1.10
CA PHE A 137 -3.11 -1.69 -0.71
C PHE A 137 -3.26 -1.57 0.80
N PHE A 138 -3.91 -2.53 1.47
CA PHE A 138 -4.00 -2.57 2.92
C PHE A 138 -2.60 -2.64 3.58
N LEU A 139 -1.73 -3.55 3.13
CA LEU A 139 -0.37 -3.68 3.67
C LEU A 139 0.45 -2.39 3.56
N CYS A 140 0.38 -1.72 2.42
CA CYS A 140 1.14 -0.49 2.18
C CYS A 140 0.50 0.72 2.88
N TYR A 141 -0.79 0.96 2.66
CA TYR A 141 -1.49 2.16 3.10
C TYR A 141 -1.75 2.17 4.60
N TYR A 142 -2.35 1.11 5.14
CA TYR A 142 -2.74 1.05 6.55
C TYR A 142 -1.52 1.11 7.46
N PHE A 143 -0.50 0.30 7.17
CA PHE A 143 0.69 0.25 8.02
C PHE A 143 1.61 1.46 7.86
N LEU A 144 1.64 2.12 6.69
CA LEU A 144 2.31 3.42 6.57
C LEU A 144 1.64 4.46 7.47
N LEU A 145 0.31 4.59 7.40
CA LEU A 145 -0.42 5.53 8.25
C LEU A 145 -0.28 5.19 9.73
N ALA A 146 -0.33 3.91 10.10
CA ALA A 146 -0.10 3.48 11.48
C ALA A 146 1.32 3.83 11.96
N ALA A 147 2.35 3.61 11.12
CA ALA A 147 3.72 3.99 11.44
C ALA A 147 3.85 5.51 11.66
N LEU A 148 3.20 6.33 10.82
CA LEU A 148 3.16 7.78 10.96
C LEU A 148 2.43 8.22 12.25
N CYS A 149 1.31 7.58 12.60
CA CYS A 149 0.64 7.83 13.87
C CYS A 149 1.54 7.51 15.07
N TRP A 150 2.23 6.36 15.04
CA TRP A 150 3.20 6.00 16.09
C TRP A 150 4.38 6.98 16.16
N LEU A 151 4.87 7.47 15.02
CA LEU A 151 5.93 8.48 14.96
C LEU A 151 5.49 9.79 15.63
N VAL A 152 4.27 10.27 15.36
CA VAL A 152 3.71 11.47 16.00
C VAL A 152 3.55 11.26 17.51
N LEU A 153 3.04 10.10 17.94
CA LEU A 153 2.91 9.77 19.36
C LEU A 153 4.26 9.65 20.07
N LEU A 154 5.27 9.11 19.39
CA LEU A 154 6.64 9.03 19.90
C LEU A 154 7.25 10.43 20.05
N ALA A 155 7.06 11.31 19.07
CA ALA A 155 7.50 12.71 19.15
C ALA A 155 6.83 13.44 20.33
N TYR A 156 5.51 13.24 20.51
CA TYR A 156 4.78 13.74 21.68
C TYR A 156 5.36 13.21 23.00
N ALA A 157 5.64 11.92 23.09
CA ALA A 157 6.25 11.32 24.28
C ALA A 157 7.67 11.85 24.54
N TRP A 158 8.43 12.12 23.48
CA TRP A 158 9.78 12.69 23.56
C TRP A 158 9.76 14.09 24.18
N GLU A 159 8.92 14.98 23.67
CA GLU A 159 8.76 16.34 24.20
C GLU A 159 8.34 16.32 25.68
N HIS A 160 7.39 15.45 26.05
CA HIS A 160 6.98 15.30 27.46
C HIS A 160 8.10 14.79 28.38
N ARG A 161 8.99 13.91 27.87
CA ARG A 161 10.16 13.45 28.63
C ARG A 161 11.22 14.53 28.81
N LEU A 162 11.35 15.46 27.87
CA LEU A 162 12.27 16.59 28.01
C LEU A 162 11.79 17.60 29.07
N GLN A 163 10.48 17.74 29.24
CA GLN A 163 9.86 18.71 30.16
C GLN A 163 9.70 18.21 31.60
N GLN A 164 9.75 16.90 31.84
CA GLN A 164 9.54 16.29 33.16
C GLN A 164 10.66 15.30 33.50
N SER A 165 10.82 14.98 34.79
CA SER A 165 11.74 13.89 35.18
C SER A 165 11.37 12.58 34.45
N SER A 166 12.38 11.90 33.89
CA SER A 166 12.25 10.70 33.05
C SER A 166 11.42 9.58 33.71
N SER A 167 11.53 9.42 35.04
CA SER A 167 10.76 8.40 35.78
C SER A 167 9.27 8.74 35.88
N SER A 168 8.92 10.00 36.13
CA SER A 168 7.52 10.44 36.26
C SER A 168 6.78 10.49 34.92
N SER A 169 7.49 10.79 33.83
CA SER A 169 6.89 10.85 32.48
C SER A 169 6.57 9.45 31.94
N SER A 170 7.42 8.45 32.18
CA SER A 170 7.19 7.06 31.74
C SER A 170 5.94 6.44 32.36
N SER A 171 5.69 6.65 33.66
CA SER A 171 4.52 6.12 34.36
C SER A 171 3.21 6.78 33.90
N LEU A 172 3.24 8.08 33.61
CA LEU A 172 2.10 8.81 33.03
C LEU A 172 1.76 8.32 31.62
N LEU A 173 2.77 8.08 30.77
CA LEU A 173 2.57 7.52 29.44
C LEU A 173 1.99 6.10 29.51
N GLN A 174 2.48 5.29 30.45
CA GLN A 174 1.99 3.93 30.65
C GLN A 174 0.51 3.91 31.11
N ALA A 175 0.09 4.87 31.94
CA ALA A 175 -1.31 5.03 32.32
C ALA A 175 -2.23 5.39 31.14
N LYS A 176 -1.68 6.02 30.08
CA LYS A 176 -2.40 6.41 28.86
C LYS A 176 -2.20 5.45 27.68
N ALA A 177 -1.54 4.31 27.89
CA ALA A 177 -1.20 3.36 26.82
C ALA A 177 -2.41 2.97 25.95
N ALA A 178 -3.55 2.66 26.58
CA ALA A 178 -4.77 2.28 25.86
C ALA A 178 -5.25 3.37 24.89
N TYR A 179 -5.14 4.65 25.27
CA TYR A 179 -5.51 5.77 24.42
C TYR A 179 -4.59 5.90 23.20
N PHE A 180 -3.28 5.77 23.41
CA PHE A 180 -2.30 5.80 22.31
C PHE A 180 -2.56 4.69 21.28
N HIS A 181 -2.82 3.48 21.76
CA HIS A 181 -3.19 2.37 20.89
C HIS A 181 -4.47 2.64 20.12
N LEU A 182 -5.53 3.09 20.81
CA LEU A 182 -6.80 3.39 20.16
C LEU A 182 -6.62 4.39 19.02
N VAL A 183 -5.96 5.52 19.29
CA VAL A 183 -5.72 6.54 18.26
C VAL A 183 -4.88 5.99 17.10
N ALA A 184 -3.75 5.34 17.40
CA ALA A 184 -2.80 4.86 16.40
C ALA A 184 -3.39 3.81 15.46
N TRP A 185 -4.36 3.00 15.91
CA TRP A 185 -4.98 1.97 15.09
C TRP A 185 -6.31 2.41 14.46
N SER A 186 -7.08 3.26 15.13
CA SER A 186 -8.38 3.71 14.63
C SER A 186 -8.24 4.75 13.52
N VAL A 187 -7.28 5.67 13.60
CA VAL A 187 -7.11 6.70 12.55
C VAL A 187 -6.77 6.08 11.18
N PRO A 188 -5.77 5.17 11.07
CA PRO A 188 -5.51 4.46 9.82
C PRO A 188 -6.70 3.63 9.35
N PHE A 189 -7.45 3.02 10.27
CA PHE A 189 -8.60 2.19 9.93
C PHE A 189 -9.72 3.00 9.29
N VAL A 190 -10.08 4.15 9.89
CA VAL A 190 -11.11 5.04 9.35
C VAL A 190 -10.71 5.55 7.97
N LEU A 191 -9.46 5.99 7.80
CA LEU A 191 -8.96 6.44 6.50
C LEU A 191 -8.98 5.34 5.44
N PHE A 192 -8.57 4.11 5.80
CA PHE A 192 -8.64 2.96 4.91
C PHE A 192 -10.09 2.67 4.46
N ILE A 193 -11.05 2.67 5.39
CA ILE A 193 -12.46 2.45 5.07
C ILE A 193 -13.00 3.56 4.15
N ILE A 194 -12.63 4.82 4.38
CA ILE A 194 -13.03 5.94 3.51
C ILE A 194 -12.51 5.73 2.08
N VAL A 195 -11.23 5.39 1.92
CA VAL A 195 -10.64 5.16 0.60
C VAL A 195 -11.30 3.98 -0.12
N MET A 196 -11.58 2.89 0.61
CA MET A 196 -12.31 1.73 0.09
C MET A 196 -13.75 2.07 -0.29
N ALA A 197 -14.46 2.85 0.52
CA ALA A 197 -15.85 3.23 0.28
C ALA A 197 -15.99 4.17 -0.93
N LEU A 198 -14.98 5.01 -1.16
CA LEU A 198 -14.93 5.90 -2.33
C LEU A 198 -14.44 5.18 -3.61
N GLY A 199 -14.01 3.91 -3.52
CA GLY A 199 -13.49 3.15 -4.66
C GLY A 199 -12.26 3.79 -5.30
N LEU A 200 -11.46 4.53 -4.52
CA LEU A 200 -10.28 5.25 -5.03
C LEU A 200 -9.05 4.34 -5.18
N VAL A 201 -9.18 3.06 -4.81
CA VAL A 201 -8.10 2.08 -4.95
C VAL A 201 -8.00 1.67 -6.42
N GLY A 202 -6.84 1.90 -7.00
CA GLY A 202 -6.51 1.49 -8.36
C GLY A 202 -5.04 1.16 -8.49
N ALA A 203 -4.61 0.87 -9.70
CA ALA A 203 -3.21 1.01 -10.09
C ALA A 203 -3.14 2.24 -10.99
N SER A 204 -2.26 3.18 -10.70
CA SER A 204 -2.08 4.41 -11.47
C SER A 204 -0.68 4.48 -12.06
N PHE A 205 -0.59 5.05 -13.26
CA PHE A 205 0.67 5.23 -13.98
C PHE A 205 1.34 6.59 -13.75
N HIS A 206 0.59 7.60 -13.29
CA HIS A 206 0.98 9.00 -13.39
C HIS A 206 1.42 9.64 -12.07
N SER A 207 1.30 8.91 -10.96
CA SER A 207 1.58 9.42 -9.63
C SER A 207 1.94 8.25 -8.73
N ILE A 208 3.01 8.37 -7.95
CA ILE A 208 3.22 7.53 -6.77
C ILE A 208 2.17 7.99 -5.76
N SER A 209 0.91 7.59 -5.97
CA SER A 209 -0.16 7.91 -5.04
C SER A 209 -0.21 6.82 -3.99
N MET A 210 -0.42 7.21 -2.73
CA MET A 210 -0.64 6.27 -1.62
C MET A 210 -1.87 5.35 -1.86
N SER A 211 -2.68 5.62 -2.89
CA SER A 211 -3.85 4.85 -3.32
C SER A 211 -3.58 3.73 -4.33
N ASP A 212 -2.32 3.51 -4.71
CA ASP A 212 -1.98 2.53 -5.76
C ASP A 212 -1.57 1.15 -5.22
N CYS A 213 -2.06 0.09 -5.85
CA CYS A 213 -1.75 -1.30 -5.47
C CYS A 213 -0.32 -1.77 -5.78
N SER A 214 0.49 -0.98 -6.51
CA SER A 214 1.97 -0.95 -6.62
C SER A 214 2.45 -0.50 -8.02
N LEU A 215 3.75 -0.19 -8.12
CA LEU A 215 4.52 0.42 -9.22
C LEU A 215 4.61 -0.40 -10.53
#